data_AF-A0A175R5T0-F1
#
_entry.id   AF-A0A175R5T0-F1
#
_cell.length_a   1.000
_cell.length_b   1.000
_cell.length_c   1.000
_cell.angle_alpha   90.00
_cell.angle_beta   90.00
_cell.angle_gamma   90.00
#
_symmetry.space_group_name_H-M   'P 1'
#
loop_
_entity.id
_entity.type
_entity.pdbx_description
1 polymer ?
#
loop_
_entity_poly.entity_id
_entity_poly.type
_entity_poly.pdbx_seq_one_letter_code
_entity_poly.pdbx_strand_id
1 'polypeptide(L)'
;MAVQSLTYAELSEVWGVSKDAARKKVEGLRLPRKLGNDGKTRVSIDLDEVHHGPKASRAETGGSPGGDRPDHPGGDRPETARPPSPEVLVLQAMVETLKADLARERNSLDREMIERLQEKERADRLGAELIAMARELAEARLDAARLSSEATRANDAAADRDTWRTLAQRPWWRRLVS
;
A
#
# COMPACT_ATOMS: atom_id res chain seq x y z
N MET A 1 -20.93 -3.14 44.30
CA MET A 1 -19.67 -3.86 43.98
C MET A 1 -19.88 -4.69 42.72
N ALA A 2 -19.69 -4.05 41.57
CA ALA A 2 -19.80 -4.70 40.27
C ALA A 2 -18.43 -4.61 39.61
N VAL A 3 -17.63 -5.67 39.73
CA VAL A 3 -16.37 -5.79 38.99
C VAL A 3 -16.73 -5.93 37.52
N GLN A 4 -16.50 -4.88 36.73
CA GLN A 4 -16.79 -4.88 35.30
C GLN A 4 -15.53 -5.22 34.52
N SER A 5 -15.66 -6.08 33.50
CA SER A 5 -14.57 -6.39 32.57
C SER A 5 -14.67 -5.47 31.36
N LEU A 6 -13.92 -4.37 31.35
CA LEU A 6 -13.96 -3.37 30.29
C LEU A 6 -12.70 -3.42 29.42
N THR A 7 -12.84 -3.12 28.15
CA THR A 7 -11.72 -2.92 27.24
C THR A 7 -11.07 -1.55 27.44
N TYR A 8 -9.86 -1.34 26.93
CA TYR A 8 -9.18 -0.04 27.02
C TYR A 8 -9.95 1.12 26.38
N ALA A 9 -10.77 0.83 25.37
CA ALA A 9 -11.59 1.85 24.72
C ALA A 9 -12.75 2.28 25.62
N GLU A 10 -13.48 1.31 26.18
CA GLU A 10 -14.57 1.57 27.11
C GLU A 10 -14.06 2.26 28.40
N LEU A 11 -12.88 1.86 28.90
CA LEU A 11 -12.25 2.55 30.04
C LEU A 11 -11.85 3.99 29.73
N SER A 12 -11.44 4.26 28.50
CA SER A 12 -11.06 5.61 28.09
C SER A 12 -12.28 6.53 28.02
N GLU A 13 -13.44 6.01 27.62
CA GLU A 13 -14.72 6.73 27.62
C GLU A 13 -15.23 6.98 29.04
N VAL A 14 -15.16 5.97 29.92
CA VAL A 14 -15.58 6.11 31.34
C VAL A 14 -14.71 7.12 32.10
N TRP A 15 -13.40 7.19 31.81
CA TRP A 15 -12.49 8.12 32.45
C TRP A 15 -12.30 9.45 31.72
N GLY A 16 -12.88 9.63 30.51
CA GLY A 16 -12.72 10.83 29.70
C GLY A 16 -11.27 11.10 29.25
N VAL A 17 -10.47 10.05 29.07
CA VAL A 17 -9.04 10.14 28.70
C VAL A 17 -8.76 9.46 27.36
N SER A 18 -7.56 9.63 26.81
CA SER A 18 -7.17 8.87 25.62
C SER A 18 -6.97 7.38 25.95
N LYS A 19 -7.17 6.52 24.95
CA LYS A 19 -6.99 5.06 25.06
C LYS A 19 -5.62 4.66 25.62
N ASP A 20 -4.56 5.36 25.22
CA ASP A 20 -3.20 5.10 25.71
C ASP A 20 -2.99 5.58 27.16
N ALA A 21 -3.65 6.67 27.57
CA ALA A 21 -3.64 7.13 28.96
C ALA A 21 -4.37 6.12 29.87
N ALA A 22 -5.50 5.57 29.42
CA ALA A 22 -6.20 4.49 30.11
C ALA A 22 -5.30 3.24 30.25
N ARG A 23 -4.58 2.86 29.19
CA ARG A 23 -3.62 1.74 29.22
C ARG A 23 -2.49 1.97 30.22
N LYS A 24 -1.85 3.14 30.22
CA LYS A 24 -0.79 3.49 31.18
C LYS A 24 -1.29 3.47 32.63
N LYS A 25 -2.53 3.90 32.86
CA LYS A 25 -3.14 3.89 34.21
C LYS A 25 -3.42 2.47 34.70
N VAL A 26 -3.93 1.59 33.83
CA VAL A 26 -4.10 0.15 34.11
C VAL A 26 -2.77 -0.51 34.46
N GLU A 27 -1.70 -0.16 33.73
CA GLU A 27 -0.35 -0.65 33.99
C GLU A 27 0.21 -0.13 35.32
N GLY A 28 0.05 1.17 35.61
CA GLY A 28 0.47 1.78 36.87
C GLY A 28 -0.26 1.26 38.10
N LEU A 29 -1.55 0.92 37.96
CA LEU A 29 -2.38 0.35 39.02
C LEU A 29 -2.28 -1.18 39.12
N ARG A 30 -1.51 -1.83 38.24
CA ARG A 30 -1.33 -3.30 38.19
C ARG A 30 -2.65 -4.07 38.19
N LEU A 31 -3.66 -3.55 37.50
CA LEU A 31 -4.99 -4.15 37.47
C LEU A 31 -4.97 -5.48 36.70
N PRO A 32 -5.77 -6.48 37.12
CA PRO A 32 -5.81 -7.78 36.47
C PRO A 32 -6.30 -7.68 35.02
N ARG A 33 -5.47 -8.18 34.09
CA ARG A 33 -5.74 -8.19 32.65
C ARG A 33 -6.07 -9.62 32.22
N LYS A 34 -7.15 -9.78 31.46
CA LYS A 34 -7.50 -11.05 30.80
C LYS A 34 -7.64 -10.83 29.30
N LEU A 35 -7.20 -11.80 28.51
CA LEU A 35 -7.45 -11.81 27.08
C LEU A 35 -8.89 -12.30 26.86
N GLY A 36 -9.72 -11.46 26.26
CA GLY A 36 -11.09 -11.82 25.91
C GLY A 36 -11.15 -12.74 24.69
N ASN A 37 -12.28 -13.43 24.53
CA ASN A 37 -12.58 -14.29 23.37
C ASN A 37 -12.64 -13.51 22.03
N ASP A 38 -12.69 -12.19 22.10
CA ASP A 38 -12.66 -11.23 20.99
C ASP A 38 -11.22 -10.80 20.60
N GLY A 39 -10.20 -11.40 21.20
CA GLY A 39 -8.79 -11.04 21.02
C GLY A 39 -8.41 -9.71 21.67
N LYS A 40 -9.32 -9.04 22.39
CA LYS A 40 -9.07 -7.76 23.05
C LYS A 40 -8.76 -7.99 24.53
N THR A 41 -7.81 -7.23 25.08
CA THR A 41 -7.52 -7.27 26.52
C THR A 41 -8.65 -6.58 27.28
N ARG A 42 -9.27 -7.31 28.21
CA ARG A 42 -10.23 -6.79 29.18
C ARG A 42 -9.56 -6.62 30.54
N VAL A 43 -9.88 -5.54 31.21
CA VAL A 43 -9.37 -5.21 32.55
C VAL A 43 -10.54 -5.30 33.51
N SER A 44 -10.40 -6.10 34.56
CA SER A 44 -11.40 -6.20 35.61
C SER A 44 -11.20 -5.05 36.59
N ILE A 45 -12.16 -4.14 36.66
CA ILE A 45 -12.08 -2.92 37.48
C ILE A 45 -13.36 -2.81 38.30
N ASP A 46 -13.22 -2.49 39.59
CA ASP A 46 -14.30 -1.91 40.37
C ASP A 46 -14.33 -0.41 40.12
N LEU A 47 -15.40 0.06 39.48
CA LEU A 47 -15.52 1.44 39.00
C LEU A 47 -15.69 2.46 40.15
N ASP A 48 -16.07 2.00 41.34
CA ASP A 48 -16.25 2.85 42.53
C ASP A 48 -14.90 3.17 43.22
N GLU A 49 -13.85 2.36 43.01
CA GLU A 49 -12.54 2.55 43.65
C GLU A 49 -11.56 3.39 42.80
N VAL A 50 -11.71 3.38 41.47
CA VAL A 50 -10.74 3.98 40.55
C VAL A 50 -11.34 5.17 39.81
N HIS A 51 -11.45 6.30 40.50
CA HIS A 51 -11.84 7.58 39.88
C HIS A 51 -10.65 8.30 39.24
N HIS A 52 -10.91 9.01 38.15
CA HIS A 52 -10.03 10.07 37.67
C HIS A 52 -10.49 11.39 38.26
N GLY A 53 -9.86 11.80 39.36
CA GLY A 53 -9.86 13.20 39.74
C GLY A 53 -8.87 13.95 38.84
N PRO A 54 -9.21 15.13 38.30
CA PRO A 54 -8.18 16.04 37.80
C PRO A 54 -7.19 16.26 38.95
N LYS A 55 -5.89 16.03 38.72
CA LYS A 55 -4.87 16.46 39.68
C LYS A 55 -5.01 17.96 39.78
N ALA A 56 -5.48 18.45 40.93
CA ALA A 56 -5.54 19.87 41.22
C ALA A 56 -4.19 20.49 40.83
N SER A 57 -4.21 21.35 39.81
CA SER A 57 -3.14 22.31 39.60
C SER A 57 -2.97 23.03 40.93
N ARG A 58 -1.76 22.97 41.50
CA ARG A 58 -1.40 23.71 42.69
C ARG A 58 -1.40 25.20 42.34
N ALA A 59 -2.59 25.77 42.28
CA ALA A 59 -2.86 27.18 42.20
C ALA A 59 -3.90 27.48 43.28
N GLU A 60 -3.49 28.33 44.22
CA GLU A 60 -4.35 29.28 44.91
C GLU A 60 -5.47 28.72 45.80
N THR A 61 -5.17 28.56 47.09
CA THR A 61 -6.02 29.12 48.16
C THR A 61 -5.20 29.19 49.45
N GLY A 62 -4.95 30.42 49.88
CA GLY A 62 -4.35 30.76 51.16
C GLY A 62 -4.65 32.22 51.51
N GLY A 63 -5.93 32.61 51.50
CA GLY A 63 -6.39 33.70 52.39
C GLY A 63 -6.68 33.05 53.74
N SER A 64 -6.32 33.58 54.91
CA SER A 64 -6.09 34.95 55.39
C SER A 64 -5.42 34.83 56.79
N PRO A 65 -5.17 35.89 57.61
CA PRO A 65 -4.98 37.33 57.35
C PRO A 65 -3.69 37.89 58.03
N GLY A 66 -3.25 39.09 57.63
CA GLY A 66 -2.44 39.98 58.48
C GLY A 66 -0.92 39.80 58.44
N GLY A 67 -0.22 40.84 57.99
CA GLY A 67 1.23 40.97 58.12
C GLY A 67 1.81 41.88 57.06
N ASP A 68 1.94 43.16 57.38
CA ASP A 68 2.75 44.14 56.66
C ASP A 68 4.11 43.55 56.26
N ARG A 69 4.47 43.61 54.97
CA ARG A 69 5.86 43.78 54.52
C ARG A 69 5.99 44.19 53.05
N PRO A 70 7.02 44.99 52.73
CA PRO A 70 7.02 45.93 51.61
C PRO A 70 7.48 45.33 50.29
N ASP A 71 7.06 46.02 49.23
CA ASP A 71 7.34 45.77 47.81
C ASP A 71 8.78 45.36 47.52
N HIS A 72 8.95 44.22 46.86
CA HIS A 72 10.17 43.87 46.13
C HIS A 72 9.92 44.09 44.63
N PRO A 73 10.73 44.93 43.95
CA PRO A 73 10.56 45.15 42.54
C PRO A 73 10.96 43.87 41.79
N GLY A 74 10.06 43.42 40.91
CA GLY A 74 10.27 42.29 40.02
C GLY A 74 11.52 42.50 39.17
N GLY A 75 12.56 41.73 39.47
CA GLY A 75 13.66 41.53 38.56
C GLY A 75 13.22 40.52 37.50
N ASP A 76 13.04 41.00 36.27
CA ASP A 76 13.05 40.18 35.06
C ASP A 76 14.36 39.39 35.01
N ARG A 77 14.34 38.18 35.58
CA ARG A 77 15.40 37.20 35.38
C ARG A 77 15.11 36.52 34.05
N PRO A 78 15.97 36.62 33.03
CA PRO A 78 15.83 35.78 31.86
C PRO A 78 16.01 34.34 32.34
N GLU A 79 14.96 33.55 32.21
CA GLU A 79 14.97 32.12 32.46
C GLU A 79 15.93 31.51 31.43
N THR A 80 17.21 31.43 31.78
CA THR A 80 18.22 30.78 30.94
C THR A 80 17.75 29.35 30.74
N ALA A 81 17.30 29.03 29.52
CA ALA A 81 16.80 27.73 29.15
C ALA A 81 17.79 26.66 29.64
N ARG A 82 17.34 25.84 30.60
CA ARG A 82 18.11 24.72 31.12
C ARG A 82 18.52 23.86 29.91
N PRO A 83 19.81 23.55 29.72
CA PRO A 83 20.23 22.71 28.61
C PRO A 83 19.48 21.38 28.69
N PRO A 84 19.05 20.83 27.55
CA PRO A 84 18.35 19.55 27.53
C PRO A 84 19.22 18.49 28.20
N SER A 85 18.61 17.68 29.05
CA SER A 85 19.27 16.54 29.69
C SER A 85 19.89 15.62 28.62
N PRO A 86 21.00 14.94 28.91
CA PRO A 86 21.68 14.07 27.95
C PRO A 86 20.74 13.01 27.35
N GLU A 87 19.77 12.53 28.11
CA GLU A 87 18.74 11.59 27.64
C GLU A 87 17.85 12.19 26.55
N VAL A 88 17.52 13.49 26.66
CA VAL A 88 16.72 14.21 25.65
C VAL A 88 17.51 14.36 24.35
N LEU A 89 18.81 14.61 24.44
CA LEU A 89 19.70 14.69 23.26
C LEU A 89 19.79 13.33 22.54
N VAL A 90 19.94 12.24 23.30
CA VAL A 90 19.96 10.87 22.73
C VAL A 90 18.63 10.55 22.04
N LEU A 91 17.50 10.88 22.67
CA LEU A 91 16.17 10.66 22.08
C LEU A 91 15.96 11.51 20.83
N GLN A 92 16.38 12.78 20.83
CA GLN A 92 16.32 13.64 19.64
C GLN A 92 17.16 13.06 18.49
N ALA A 93 18.38 12.61 18.76
CA ALA A 93 19.22 11.96 17.75
C ALA A 93 18.56 10.68 17.18
N MET A 94 17.93 9.88 18.03
CA MET A 94 17.22 8.67 17.58
C MET A 94 15.96 8.99 16.77
N VAL A 95 15.22 10.04 17.13
CA VAL A 95 14.08 10.53 16.35
C VAL A 95 14.53 10.99 14.97
N GLU A 96 15.64 11.73 14.87
CA GLU A 96 16.17 12.16 13.56
C GLU A 96 16.65 10.97 12.73
N THR A 97 17.26 9.96 13.37
CA THR A 97 17.65 8.71 12.70
C THR A 97 16.42 7.97 12.16
N LEU A 98 15.38 7.80 12.98
CA LEU A 98 14.14 7.13 12.55
C LEU A 98 13.41 7.89 11.44
N LYS A 99 13.42 9.23 11.47
CA LYS A 99 12.87 10.04 10.38
C LYS A 99 13.66 9.85 9.09
N ALA A 100 14.99 9.81 9.18
CA ALA A 100 15.85 9.52 8.04
C ALA A 100 15.59 8.12 7.46
N ASP A 101 15.41 7.11 8.31
CA ASP A 101 15.12 5.75 7.86
C ASP A 101 13.72 5.65 7.22
N LEU A 102 12.70 6.27 7.80
CA LEU A 102 11.36 6.36 7.20
C LEU A 102 11.39 7.04 5.84
N ALA A 103 12.19 8.12 5.69
CA ALA A 103 12.36 8.79 4.42
C ALA A 103 13.05 7.89 3.38
N ARG A 104 14.05 7.10 3.79
CA ARG A 104 14.72 6.13 2.92
C ARG A 104 13.76 5.04 2.45
N GLU A 105 12.95 4.50 3.35
CA GLU A 105 12.00 3.43 3.05
C GLU A 105 10.86 3.92 2.14
N ARG A 106 10.34 5.13 2.37
CA ARG A 106 9.39 5.76 1.45
C ARG A 106 9.99 5.91 0.06
N ASN A 107 11.21 6.44 -0.02
CA ASN A 107 11.89 6.60 -1.30
C ASN A 107 12.19 5.27 -2.01
N SER A 108 12.43 4.18 -1.27
CA SER A 108 12.60 2.85 -1.90
C SER A 108 11.28 2.31 -2.42
N LEU A 109 10.18 2.44 -1.66
CA LEU A 109 8.85 2.02 -2.11
C LEU A 109 8.39 2.80 -3.35
N ASP A 110 8.64 4.11 -3.39
CA ASP A 110 8.31 4.94 -4.54
C ASP A 110 9.09 4.51 -5.79
N ARG A 111 10.38 4.19 -5.65
CA ARG A 111 11.19 3.65 -6.75
C ARG A 111 10.67 2.30 -7.24
N GLU A 112 10.40 1.37 -6.32
CA GLU A 112 9.85 0.05 -6.68
C GLU A 112 8.50 0.17 -7.40
N MET A 113 7.65 1.10 -6.96
CA MET A 113 6.37 1.38 -7.62
C MET A 113 6.58 1.89 -9.04
N ILE A 114 7.50 2.85 -9.24
CA ILE A 114 7.84 3.37 -10.57
C ILE A 114 8.38 2.25 -11.47
N GLU A 115 9.29 1.42 -10.95
CA GLU A 115 9.84 0.29 -11.71
C GLU A 115 8.77 -0.72 -12.11
N ARG A 116 7.85 -1.08 -11.20
CA ARG A 116 6.72 -1.97 -11.51
C ARG A 116 5.79 -1.39 -12.57
N LEU A 117 5.54 -0.07 -12.54
CA LEU A 117 4.73 0.60 -13.56
C LEU A 117 5.44 0.58 -14.92
N GLN A 118 6.73 0.92 -14.95
CA GLN A 118 7.53 0.87 -16.18
C GLN A 118 7.59 -0.54 -16.75
N GLU A 119 7.69 -1.57 -15.91
CA GLU A 119 7.72 -2.96 -16.36
C GLU A 119 6.38 -3.40 -16.94
N LYS A 120 5.26 -2.98 -16.34
CA LYS A 120 3.94 -3.19 -16.94
C LYS A 120 3.80 -2.49 -18.29
N GLU A 121 4.22 -1.24 -18.38
CA GLU A 121 4.21 -0.49 -19.66
C GLU A 121 5.11 -1.14 -20.73
N ARG A 122 6.24 -1.75 -20.34
CA ARG A 122 7.07 -2.54 -21.26
C ARG A 122 6.35 -3.80 -21.70
N ALA A 123 5.75 -4.53 -20.77
CA ALA A 123 5.00 -5.75 -21.07
C ALA A 123 3.80 -5.47 -21.99
N ASP A 124 3.06 -4.39 -21.74
CA ASP A 124 1.92 -3.98 -22.56
C ASP A 124 2.36 -3.59 -23.97
N ARG A 125 3.50 -2.87 -24.11
CA ARG A 125 4.09 -2.56 -25.42
C ARG A 125 4.50 -3.81 -26.18
N LEU A 126 5.24 -4.71 -25.55
CA LEU A 126 5.64 -5.98 -26.17
C LEU A 126 4.42 -6.84 -26.54
N GLY A 127 3.38 -6.83 -25.69
CA GLY A 127 2.11 -7.50 -25.99
C GLY A 127 1.42 -6.92 -27.23
N ALA A 128 1.38 -5.60 -27.37
CA ALA A 128 0.83 -4.93 -28.54
C ALA A 128 1.64 -5.25 -29.82
N GLU A 129 2.98 -5.25 -29.72
CA GLU A 129 3.87 -5.63 -30.83
C GLU A 129 3.64 -7.08 -31.27
N LEU A 130 3.53 -8.02 -30.33
CA LEU A 130 3.24 -9.43 -30.65
C LEU A 130 1.88 -9.60 -31.35
N ILE A 131 0.86 -8.85 -30.92
CA ILE A 131 -0.47 -8.87 -31.58
C ILE A 131 -0.37 -8.31 -33.00
N ALA A 132 0.38 -7.23 -33.21
CA ALA A 132 0.60 -6.66 -34.54
C ALA A 132 1.32 -7.65 -35.46
N MET A 133 2.43 -8.24 -35.01
CA MET A 133 3.19 -9.25 -35.76
C MET A 133 2.34 -10.50 -36.07
N ALA A 134 1.48 -10.93 -35.13
CA ALA A 134 0.58 -12.06 -35.36
C ALA A 134 -0.46 -11.76 -36.46
N ARG A 135 -0.95 -10.52 -36.54
CA ARG A 135 -1.85 -10.08 -37.62
C ARG A 135 -1.15 -10.07 -38.97
N GLU A 136 0.04 -9.47 -39.05
CA GLU A 136 0.84 -9.46 -40.28
C GLU A 136 1.16 -10.88 -40.76
N LEU A 137 1.52 -11.78 -39.84
CA LEU A 137 1.75 -13.19 -40.17
C LEU A 137 0.48 -13.89 -40.68
N ALA A 138 -0.68 -13.59 -40.10
CA ALA A 138 -1.96 -14.14 -40.54
C ALA A 138 -2.32 -13.65 -41.95
N GLU A 139 -2.13 -12.35 -42.23
CA GLU A 139 -2.34 -11.77 -43.56
C GLU A 139 -1.41 -12.38 -44.60
N ALA A 140 -0.11 -12.48 -44.30
CA ALA A 140 0.87 -13.12 -45.19
C ALA A 140 0.52 -14.59 -45.50
N ARG A 141 -0.03 -15.33 -44.52
CA ARG A 141 -0.50 -16.71 -44.73
C ARG A 141 -1.72 -16.78 -45.65
N LEU A 142 -2.66 -15.84 -45.52
CA LEU A 142 -3.82 -15.77 -46.40
C LEU A 142 -3.41 -15.46 -47.83
N ASP A 143 -2.47 -14.54 -48.02
CA ASP A 143 -1.95 -14.20 -49.35
C ASP A 143 -1.14 -15.34 -49.97
N ALA A 144 -0.30 -16.02 -49.18
CA ALA A 144 0.38 -17.23 -49.63
C ALA A 144 -0.61 -18.33 -50.06
N ALA A 145 -1.70 -18.52 -49.32
CA ALA A 145 -2.75 -19.47 -49.69
C ALA A 145 -3.46 -19.08 -50.99
N ARG A 146 -3.75 -17.79 -51.19
CA ARG A 146 -4.34 -17.27 -52.44
C ARG A 146 -3.42 -17.55 -53.63
N LEU A 147 -2.15 -17.14 -53.53
CA LEU A 147 -1.14 -17.36 -54.57
C LEU A 147 -0.95 -18.85 -54.87
N SER A 148 -0.94 -19.70 -53.85
CA SER A 148 -0.86 -21.16 -54.04
C SER A 148 -2.07 -21.69 -54.81
N SER A 149 -3.28 -21.19 -54.52
CA SER A 149 -4.50 -21.62 -55.23
C SER A 149 -4.55 -21.14 -56.68
N GLU A 150 -4.00 -19.96 -56.95
CA GLU A 150 -3.86 -19.43 -58.31
C GLU A 150 -2.82 -20.21 -59.09
N ALA A 151 -1.69 -20.53 -58.48
CA ALA A 151 -0.64 -21.34 -59.07
C ALA A 151 -1.16 -22.74 -59.45
N THR A 152 -1.98 -23.39 -58.59
CA THR A 152 -2.60 -24.67 -58.93
C THR A 152 -3.53 -24.54 -60.13
N ARG A 153 -4.41 -23.54 -60.17
CA ARG A 153 -5.31 -23.31 -61.31
C ARG A 153 -4.55 -23.04 -62.61
N ALA A 154 -3.47 -22.27 -62.55
CA ALA A 154 -2.63 -21.98 -63.70
C ALA A 154 -1.93 -23.25 -64.21
N ASN A 155 -1.48 -24.12 -63.30
CA ASN A 155 -0.87 -25.40 -63.64
C ASN A 155 -1.88 -26.35 -64.29
N ASP A 156 -3.08 -26.46 -63.74
CA ASP A 156 -4.15 -27.30 -64.31
C ASP A 156 -4.52 -26.83 -65.72
N ALA A 157 -4.68 -25.52 -65.92
CA ALA A 157 -4.93 -24.94 -67.24
C ALA A 157 -3.77 -25.18 -68.23
N ALA A 158 -2.53 -25.17 -67.76
CA ALA A 158 -1.37 -25.49 -68.59
C ALA A 158 -1.37 -26.98 -69.01
N ALA A 159 -1.67 -27.88 -68.08
CA ALA A 159 -1.77 -29.32 -68.33
C ALA A 159 -2.89 -29.65 -69.33
N ASP A 160 -4.07 -29.02 -69.18
CA ASP A 160 -5.17 -29.15 -70.13
C ASP A 160 -4.75 -28.70 -71.53
N ARG A 161 -4.14 -27.52 -71.64
CA ARG A 161 -3.65 -26.99 -72.92
C ARG A 161 -2.66 -27.94 -73.58
N ASP A 162 -1.73 -28.51 -72.83
CA ASP A 162 -0.74 -29.45 -73.37
C ASP A 162 -1.38 -30.78 -73.79
N THR A 163 -2.40 -31.24 -73.05
CA THR A 163 -3.23 -32.40 -73.42
C THR A 163 -3.95 -32.14 -74.75
N TRP A 164 -4.61 -30.98 -74.89
CA TRP A 164 -5.27 -30.58 -76.14
C TRP A 164 -4.29 -30.42 -77.30
N ARG A 165 -3.12 -29.81 -77.07
CA ARG A 165 -2.05 -29.67 -78.07
C ARG A 165 -1.59 -31.04 -78.56
N THR A 166 -1.42 -32.00 -77.66
CA THR A 166 -1.03 -33.38 -78.00
C THR A 166 -2.11 -34.08 -78.83
N LEU A 167 -3.39 -33.97 -78.45
CA LEU A 167 -4.50 -34.51 -79.22
C LEU A 167 -4.61 -33.85 -80.61
N ALA A 168 -4.39 -32.55 -80.71
CA ALA A 168 -4.42 -31.78 -81.96
C ALA A 168 -3.28 -32.16 -82.92
N GLN A 169 -2.19 -32.74 -82.44
CA GLN A 169 -1.10 -33.26 -83.29
C GLN A 169 -1.40 -34.68 -83.82
N ARG A 170 -2.33 -35.43 -83.20
CA ARG A 170 -2.71 -36.77 -83.69
C ARG A 170 -3.54 -36.66 -84.97
N PRO A 171 -3.33 -37.52 -85.98
CA PRO A 171 -4.22 -37.60 -87.15
C PRO A 171 -5.68 -37.84 -86.73
N TRP A 172 -6.64 -37.23 -87.44
CA TRP A 172 -8.06 -37.23 -87.06
C TRP A 172 -8.66 -38.63 -86.85
N TRP A 173 -8.26 -39.61 -87.65
CA TRP A 173 -8.70 -41.00 -87.53
C TRP A 173 -8.21 -41.68 -86.24
N ARG A 174 -7.06 -41.26 -85.68
CA ARG A 174 -6.57 -41.74 -84.36
C ARG A 174 -7.24 -41.07 -83.17
N ARG A 175 -8.08 -40.06 -83.39
CA ARG A 175 -8.82 -39.38 -82.33
C ARG A 175 -10.17 -40.04 -82.03
N LEU A 176 -10.68 -40.87 -82.94
CA LEU A 176 -12.01 -41.50 -82.86
C LEU A 176 -12.01 -42.92 -82.24
N VAL A 177 -10.83 -43.49 -81.94
CA VAL A 177 -10.67 -44.88 -81.47
C VAL A 177 -10.15 -44.95 -80.02
N SER A 178 -10.31 -43.89 -79.23
CA SER A 178 -10.03 -43.87 -77.79
C SER A 178 -11.32 -43.72 -77.02
#